data_AF-A0A7L3H4H0-F1
#
_entry.id   AF-A0A7L3H4H0-F1
#
_cell.length_a   1.000
_cell.length_b   1.000
_cell.length_c   1.000
_cell.angle_alpha   90.00
_cell.angle_beta   90.00
_cell.angle_gamma   90.00
#
_symmetry.space_group_name_H-M   'P 1'
#
loop_
_entity.id
_entity.type
_entity.pdbx_description
1 polymer ?
#
loop_
_entity_poly.entity_id
_entity_poly.type
_entity_poly.pdbx_seq_one_letter_code
_entity_poly.pdbx_strand_id
1 'polypeptide(L)'
;GEALEVNQEVNCVTDFIHGCEDQLQKLKKQKEKGLLYGIPISIKDHIHCKGHISSGGMVKFLGQVKEEDSVIVQVLKHQGGIPFVKTNIPQTMINYDCSNPIFGQTLNPLNPQKSPGGSSGGEGALIAGGGSVLGIGSDVAGSIRLPSSFCGLCGLKPTGNRLSTIPPGCSDRPFVLTVTGMLGPMARDVDSLALCMKALLCQEMFQLDPTVPPIPFDEQV
;
A
#
# COMPACT_ATOMS: atom_id res chain seq x y z
N GLY A 1 -9.72 -18.00 3.90
CA GLY A 1 -9.97 -16.55 4.05
C GLY A 1 -9.53 -15.93 2.76
N GLU A 2 -10.35 -15.07 2.16
CA GLU A 2 -10.28 -14.71 0.74
C GLU A 2 -8.86 -14.32 0.27
N ALA A 3 -8.11 -13.53 1.04
CA ALA A 3 -6.73 -13.16 0.71
C ALA A 3 -5.78 -14.35 0.54
N LEU A 4 -5.92 -15.39 1.38
CA LEU A 4 -5.09 -16.59 1.30
C LEU A 4 -5.43 -17.42 0.08
N GLU A 5 -6.72 -17.54 -0.26
CA GLU A 5 -7.21 -18.27 -1.43
C GLU A 5 -6.72 -17.60 -2.72
N VAL A 6 -6.89 -16.27 -2.82
CA VAL A 6 -6.34 -15.49 -3.94
C VAL A 6 -4.82 -15.68 -4.04
N ASN A 7 -4.09 -15.60 -2.92
CA ASN A 7 -2.65 -15.73 -2.95
C ASN A 7 -2.17 -17.11 -3.44
N GLN A 8 -2.91 -18.19 -3.14
CA GLN A 8 -2.59 -19.53 -3.64
C GLN A 8 -2.66 -19.61 -5.17
N GLU A 9 -3.50 -18.79 -5.79
CA GLU A 9 -3.66 -18.77 -7.26
C GLU A 9 -2.69 -17.80 -7.94
N VAL A 10 -2.42 -16.63 -7.35
CA VAL A 10 -1.71 -15.55 -8.05
C VAL A 10 -0.42 -15.07 -7.40
N ASN A 11 -0.04 -15.59 -6.23
CA ASN A 11 1.22 -15.26 -5.56
C ASN A 11 1.44 -13.73 -5.37
N CYS A 12 0.47 -13.07 -4.75
CA CYS A 12 0.43 -11.62 -4.58
C CYS A 12 0.81 -11.12 -3.18
N VAL A 13 0.88 -12.00 -2.17
CA VAL A 13 1.18 -11.68 -0.76
C VAL A 13 2.61 -12.11 -0.43
N THR A 14 3.38 -11.21 0.18
CA THR A 14 4.77 -11.47 0.60
C THR A 14 4.92 -11.70 2.09
N ASP A 15 4.02 -11.12 2.90
CA ASP A 15 4.10 -11.19 4.36
C ASP A 15 2.71 -10.98 4.98
N PHE A 16 2.47 -11.60 6.15
CA PHE A 16 1.28 -11.38 6.96
C PHE A 16 1.63 -10.47 8.14
N ILE A 17 0.92 -9.36 8.29
CA ILE A 17 1.23 -8.35 9.31
C ILE A 17 0.70 -8.81 10.67
N HIS A 18 1.52 -9.52 11.44
CA HIS A 18 1.13 -10.14 12.72
C HIS A 18 0.49 -9.16 13.72
N GLY A 19 0.85 -7.87 13.69
CA GLY A 19 0.26 -6.84 14.56
C GLY A 19 -1.20 -6.47 14.23
N CYS A 20 -1.83 -7.07 13.21
CA CYS A 20 -3.20 -6.75 12.81
C CYS A 20 -4.25 -7.16 13.84
N GLU A 21 -4.04 -8.28 14.56
CA GLU A 21 -4.95 -8.74 15.60
C GLU A 21 -4.92 -7.82 16.83
N ASP A 22 -3.73 -7.41 17.25
CA ASP A 22 -3.55 -6.45 18.34
C ASP A 22 -4.19 -5.10 18.01
N GLN A 23 -4.02 -4.64 16.77
CA GLN A 23 -4.69 -3.45 16.27
C GLN A 23 -6.21 -3.63 16.37
N LEU A 24 -6.77 -4.74 15.87
CA LEU A 24 -8.21 -5.02 15.97
C LEU A 24 -8.71 -5.01 17.43
N GLN A 25 -7.96 -5.60 18.37
CA GLN A 25 -8.33 -5.61 19.78
C GLN A 25 -8.25 -4.21 20.41
N LYS A 26 -7.26 -3.39 20.03
CA LYS A 26 -7.16 -1.99 20.45
C LYS A 26 -8.35 -1.18 19.94
N LEU A 27 -8.74 -1.36 18.68
CA LEU A 27 -9.88 -0.68 18.06
C LEU A 27 -11.19 -0.98 18.78
N LYS A 28 -11.43 -2.24 19.16
CA LYS A 28 -12.64 -2.62 19.94
C LYS A 28 -12.78 -1.88 21.27
N LYS A 29 -11.67 -1.41 21.85
CA LYS A 29 -11.65 -0.68 23.13
C LYS A 29 -11.70 0.84 22.95
N GLN A 30 -11.49 1.35 21.74
CA GLN A 30 -11.54 2.79 21.47
C GLN A 30 -12.99 3.27 21.38
N LYS A 31 -13.25 4.43 22.02
CA LYS A 31 -14.57 5.09 21.96
C LYS A 31 -14.77 5.83 20.64
N GLU A 32 -13.72 6.48 20.17
CA GLU A 32 -13.72 7.19 18.90
C GLU A 32 -13.33 6.23 17.77
N LYS A 33 -14.15 6.22 16.72
CA LYS A 33 -13.94 5.40 15.53
C LYS A 33 -13.48 6.31 14.40
N GLY A 34 -12.27 6.08 13.90
CA GLY A 34 -11.78 6.78 12.72
C GLY A 34 -12.54 6.37 11.44
N LEU A 35 -12.27 7.07 10.34
CA LEU A 35 -13.00 6.89 9.08
C LEU A 35 -12.79 5.52 8.42
N LEU A 36 -11.74 4.80 8.81
CA LEU A 36 -11.39 3.47 8.29
C LEU A 36 -11.56 2.38 9.35
N TYR A 37 -12.37 2.62 10.39
CA TYR A 37 -12.55 1.69 11.50
C TYR A 37 -12.88 0.27 11.04
N GLY A 38 -11.99 -0.68 11.34
CA GLY A 38 -12.17 -2.09 11.08
C GLY A 38 -11.89 -2.52 9.64
N ILE A 39 -11.50 -1.60 8.75
CA ILE A 39 -11.24 -1.90 7.35
C ILE A 39 -9.86 -2.59 7.23
N PRO A 40 -9.78 -3.82 6.68
CA PRO A 40 -8.51 -4.45 6.35
C PRO A 40 -7.87 -3.79 5.13
N ILE A 41 -6.59 -3.46 5.22
CA ILE A 41 -5.86 -2.70 4.19
C ILE A 41 -4.58 -3.45 3.79
N SER A 42 -4.41 -3.70 2.49
CA SER A 42 -3.17 -4.27 1.94
C SER A 42 -2.11 -3.19 1.72
N ILE A 43 -0.85 -3.53 1.95
CA ILE A 43 0.26 -2.58 1.90
C ILE A 43 1.35 -3.07 0.94
N LYS A 44 1.69 -2.29 -0.08
CA LYS A 44 2.80 -2.61 -0.99
C LYS A 44 4.12 -2.84 -0.25
N ASP A 45 4.87 -3.88 -0.63
CA ASP A 45 6.04 -4.38 0.11
C ASP A 45 7.05 -3.30 0.58
N HIS A 46 7.40 -2.34 -0.27
CA HIS A 46 8.40 -1.32 0.10
C HIS A 46 7.98 -0.35 1.22
N ILE A 47 6.69 -0.29 1.58
CA ILE A 47 6.16 0.60 2.62
C ILE A 47 6.45 -0.02 3.99
N HIS A 48 7.11 0.71 4.88
CA HIS A 48 7.52 0.17 6.16
C HIS A 48 6.32 -0.12 7.08
N CYS A 49 6.31 -1.33 7.63
CA CYS A 49 5.44 -1.77 8.71
C CYS A 49 6.33 -2.29 9.85
N LYS A 50 6.08 -1.85 11.07
CA LYS A 50 6.87 -2.22 12.25
C LYS A 50 6.88 -3.74 12.45
N GLY A 51 8.06 -4.31 12.68
CA GLY A 51 8.26 -5.73 12.89
C GLY A 51 8.35 -6.55 11.59
N HIS A 52 8.23 -5.90 10.42
CA HIS A 52 8.23 -6.57 9.13
C HIS A 52 9.39 -6.11 8.24
N ILE A 53 9.78 -6.95 7.29
CA ILE A 53 10.78 -6.62 6.27
C ILE A 53 10.09 -5.85 5.16
N SER A 54 10.75 -4.82 4.64
CA SER A 54 10.41 -4.23 3.34
C SER A 54 11.53 -4.61 2.38
N SER A 55 11.25 -5.52 1.45
CA SER A 55 12.29 -6.21 0.68
C SER A 55 12.74 -5.42 -0.55
N GLY A 56 11.88 -4.58 -1.14
CA GLY A 56 12.16 -3.94 -2.42
C GLY A 56 12.36 -4.96 -3.58
N GLY A 57 12.02 -6.23 -3.37
CA GLY A 57 12.39 -7.36 -4.23
C GLY A 57 13.90 -7.59 -4.31
N MET A 58 14.70 -7.11 -3.33
CA MET A 58 16.15 -7.15 -3.33
C MET A 58 16.71 -7.86 -2.10
N VAL A 59 17.57 -8.86 -2.33
CA VAL A 59 18.19 -9.69 -1.27
C VAL A 59 18.93 -8.84 -0.23
N LYS A 60 19.47 -7.68 -0.61
CA LYS A 60 20.15 -6.73 0.29
C LYS A 60 19.30 -6.33 1.50
N PHE A 61 17.98 -6.23 1.34
CA PHE A 61 17.08 -5.79 2.41
C PHE A 61 16.52 -6.94 3.25
N LEU A 62 16.82 -8.19 2.90
CA LEU A 62 16.45 -9.33 3.75
C LEU A 62 17.19 -9.25 5.09
N GLY A 63 16.48 -9.63 6.16
CA GLY A 63 16.96 -9.53 7.54
C GLY A 63 16.90 -8.12 8.16
N GLN A 64 16.53 -7.08 7.39
CA GLN A 64 16.38 -5.71 7.89
C GLN A 64 14.94 -5.44 8.32
N VAL A 65 14.58 -5.92 9.51
CA VAL A 65 13.27 -5.67 10.12
C VAL A 65 13.12 -4.18 10.43
N LYS A 66 11.94 -3.62 10.14
CA LYS A 66 11.66 -2.20 10.39
C LYS A 66 11.19 -2.00 11.84
N GLU A 67 11.84 -1.06 12.53
CA GLU A 67 11.52 -0.74 13.93
C GLU A 67 10.24 0.10 14.08
N GLU A 68 9.84 0.78 13.01
CA GLU A 68 8.71 1.70 12.98
C GLU A 68 7.83 1.53 11.73
N ASP A 69 6.56 1.87 11.89
CA ASP A 69 5.65 2.05 10.78
C ASP A 69 5.98 3.33 10.02
N SER A 70 5.82 3.32 8.71
CA SER A 70 5.81 4.57 7.94
C SER A 70 4.64 5.48 8.33
N VAL A 71 4.78 6.78 8.11
CA VAL A 71 3.74 7.76 8.49
C VAL A 71 2.37 7.40 7.92
N ILE A 72 2.32 6.97 6.66
CA ILE A 72 1.06 6.52 6.05
C ILE A 72 0.43 5.34 6.82
N VAL A 73 1.23 4.36 7.26
CA VAL A 73 0.75 3.21 8.03
C VAL A 73 0.31 3.62 9.44
N GLN A 74 1.03 4.57 10.07
CA GLN A 74 0.63 5.14 11.35
C GLN A 74 -0.73 5.85 11.25
N VAL A 75 -0.93 6.67 10.21
CA VAL A 75 -2.19 7.40 9.98
C VAL A 75 -3.34 6.45 9.65
N LEU A 76 -3.10 5.40 8.85
CA LEU A 76 -4.12 4.37 8.60
C LEU A 76 -4.56 3.69 9.90
N LYS A 77 -3.61 3.30 10.75
CA LYS A 77 -3.90 2.70 12.07
C LYS A 77 -4.62 3.70 12.99
N HIS A 78 -4.25 4.97 12.97
CA HIS A 78 -4.92 6.04 13.71
C HIS A 78 -6.38 6.18 13.27
N GLN A 79 -6.64 6.13 11.96
CA GLN A 79 -7.99 6.18 11.39
C GLN A 79 -8.79 4.87 11.56
N GLY A 80 -8.25 3.91 12.29
CA GLY A 80 -8.92 2.65 12.59
C GLY A 80 -8.77 1.56 11.54
N GLY A 81 -7.95 1.79 10.52
CA GLY A 81 -7.59 0.78 9.53
C GLY A 81 -6.74 -0.35 10.12
N ILE A 82 -6.77 -1.50 9.46
CA ILE A 82 -6.08 -2.72 9.86
C ILE A 82 -5.16 -3.16 8.71
N PRO A 83 -3.93 -2.63 8.64
CA PRO A 83 -2.90 -3.20 7.78
C PRO A 83 -2.69 -4.67 8.11
N PHE A 84 -2.90 -5.58 7.15
CA PHE A 84 -2.93 -7.02 7.43
C PHE A 84 -2.00 -7.88 6.56
N VAL A 85 -1.63 -7.42 5.37
CA VAL A 85 -0.66 -8.12 4.51
C VAL A 85 0.25 -7.13 3.79
N LYS A 86 1.45 -7.61 3.45
CA LYS A 86 2.32 -6.97 2.47
C LYS A 86 2.15 -7.63 1.10
N THR A 87 2.17 -6.85 0.03
CA THR A 87 1.95 -7.35 -1.33
C THR A 87 3.17 -7.23 -2.23
N ASN A 88 3.27 -8.17 -3.16
CA ASN A 88 4.45 -8.39 -3.98
C ASN A 88 4.72 -7.24 -4.97
N ILE A 89 6.00 -7.13 -5.36
CA ILE A 89 6.55 -6.08 -6.21
C ILE A 89 7.60 -6.66 -7.17
N PRO A 90 7.87 -6.03 -8.33
CA PRO A 90 9.03 -6.40 -9.12
C PRO A 90 10.35 -6.00 -8.44
N GLN A 91 11.43 -6.72 -8.75
CA GLN A 91 12.77 -6.40 -8.25
C GLN A 91 13.13 -4.94 -8.55
N THR A 92 13.58 -4.19 -7.54
CA THR A 92 13.90 -2.73 -7.57
C THR A 92 12.72 -1.79 -7.75
N MET A 93 11.51 -2.29 -8.01
CA MET A 93 10.31 -1.51 -8.36
C MET A 93 10.37 -0.72 -9.68
N ILE A 94 11.48 -0.79 -10.44
CA ILE A 94 11.63 -0.15 -11.76
C ILE A 94 11.23 -1.14 -12.86
N ASN A 95 9.97 -1.59 -12.80
CA ASN A 95 9.36 -2.45 -13.81
C ASN A 95 7.84 -2.32 -13.71
N TYR A 96 7.15 -2.44 -14.86
CA TYR A 96 5.69 -2.49 -14.92
C TYR A 96 5.13 -3.91 -14.93
N ASP A 97 5.97 -4.94 -14.82
CA ASP A 97 5.57 -6.31 -14.46
C ASP A 97 5.73 -6.56 -12.94
N CYS A 98 5.46 -7.76 -12.44
CA CYS A 98 5.52 -8.08 -11.00
C CYS A 98 6.21 -9.42 -10.72
N SER A 99 7.55 -9.42 -10.70
CA SER A 99 8.36 -10.58 -10.33
C SER A 99 9.68 -10.18 -9.69
N ASN A 100 10.12 -10.94 -8.69
CA ASN A 100 11.44 -10.79 -8.07
C ASN A 100 12.03 -12.14 -7.62
N PRO A 101 13.35 -12.24 -7.39
CA PRO A 101 13.99 -13.49 -6.98
C PRO A 101 13.65 -14.02 -5.59
N ILE A 102 12.98 -13.23 -4.74
CA ILE A 102 12.68 -13.59 -3.34
C ILE A 102 11.33 -14.31 -3.28
N PHE A 103 10.30 -13.72 -3.91
CA PHE A 103 8.90 -14.17 -3.81
C PHE A 103 8.37 -14.75 -5.12
N GLY A 104 9.12 -14.67 -6.23
CA GLY A 104 8.67 -15.15 -7.53
C GLY A 104 7.73 -14.18 -8.24
N GLN A 105 7.00 -14.70 -9.24
CA GLN A 105 6.11 -13.94 -10.11
C GLN A 105 4.68 -13.89 -9.55
N THR A 106 4.06 -12.71 -9.63
CA THR A 106 2.62 -12.53 -9.41
C THR A 106 1.88 -12.62 -10.74
N LEU A 107 0.72 -13.27 -10.74
CA LEU A 107 -0.12 -13.46 -11.92
C LEU A 107 -1.33 -12.52 -11.89
N ASN A 108 -1.93 -12.26 -13.06
CA ASN A 108 -3.17 -11.50 -13.14
C ASN A 108 -4.38 -12.39 -12.81
N PRO A 109 -5.26 -12.01 -11.85
CA PRO A 109 -6.41 -12.81 -11.45
C PRO A 109 -7.47 -12.94 -12.55
N LEU A 110 -7.52 -12.03 -13.53
CA LEU A 110 -8.44 -12.11 -14.67
C LEU A 110 -7.95 -13.07 -15.76
N ASN A 111 -6.63 -13.29 -15.84
CA ASN A 111 -6.00 -14.22 -16.76
C ASN A 111 -4.58 -14.56 -16.28
N PRO A 112 -4.32 -15.78 -15.77
CA PRO A 112 -3.00 -16.15 -15.24
C PRO A 112 -1.85 -16.11 -16.26
N GLN A 113 -2.14 -16.02 -17.57
CA GLN A 113 -1.14 -15.86 -18.63
C GLN A 113 -0.76 -14.39 -18.90
N LYS A 114 -1.28 -13.44 -18.10
CA LYS A 114 -1.04 -12.00 -18.23
C LYS A 114 -0.38 -11.44 -16.98
N SER A 115 0.33 -10.34 -17.16
CA SER A 115 0.89 -9.57 -16.05
C SER A 115 -0.24 -8.86 -15.29
N PRO A 116 -0.17 -8.78 -13.95
CA PRO A 116 -1.05 -7.93 -13.16
C PRO A 116 -0.68 -6.44 -13.27
N GLY A 117 0.37 -6.10 -14.03
CA GLY A 117 0.96 -4.77 -14.04
C GLY A 117 1.88 -4.55 -12.84
N GLY A 118 2.42 -3.34 -12.71
CA GLY A 118 3.45 -3.07 -11.72
C GLY A 118 3.86 -1.59 -11.68
N SER A 119 4.61 -1.16 -10.68
CA SER A 119 5.22 -2.01 -9.66
C SER A 119 4.34 -2.36 -8.45
N SER A 120 3.10 -1.87 -8.36
CA SER A 120 2.13 -2.29 -7.32
C SER A 120 1.30 -3.51 -7.77
N GLY A 121 1.94 -4.49 -8.42
CA GLY A 121 1.25 -5.63 -9.04
C GLY A 121 0.58 -6.55 -8.02
N GLY A 122 1.19 -6.77 -6.85
CA GLY A 122 0.58 -7.52 -5.76
C GLY A 122 -0.71 -6.86 -5.24
N GLU A 123 -0.74 -5.54 -5.07
CA GLU A 123 -1.97 -4.80 -4.72
C GLU A 123 -3.05 -5.01 -5.77
N GLY A 124 -2.70 -4.83 -7.06
CA GLY A 124 -3.65 -5.02 -8.16
C GLY A 124 -4.24 -6.43 -8.20
N ALA A 125 -3.40 -7.45 -8.09
CA ALA A 125 -3.83 -8.84 -8.10
C ALA A 125 -4.69 -9.20 -6.87
N LEU A 126 -4.28 -8.76 -5.66
CA LEU A 126 -5.00 -9.08 -4.43
C LEU A 126 -6.40 -8.44 -4.39
N ILE A 127 -6.51 -7.15 -4.74
CA ILE A 127 -7.78 -6.42 -4.69
C ILE A 127 -8.74 -6.95 -5.78
N ALA A 128 -8.25 -7.20 -6.99
CA ALA A 128 -9.06 -7.73 -8.08
C ALA A 128 -9.51 -9.17 -7.85
N GLY A 129 -8.69 -9.99 -7.18
CA GLY A 129 -9.10 -11.32 -6.71
C GLY A 129 -10.09 -11.29 -5.55
N GLY A 130 -10.40 -10.11 -4.98
CA GLY A 130 -11.31 -9.97 -3.85
C GLY A 130 -10.66 -10.11 -2.47
N GLY A 131 -9.36 -10.42 -2.41
CA GLY A 131 -8.63 -10.65 -1.16
C GLY A 131 -8.32 -9.39 -0.33
N SER A 132 -8.56 -8.19 -0.87
CA SER A 132 -8.48 -6.92 -0.15
C SER A 132 -9.54 -5.96 -0.68
N VAL A 133 -10.05 -5.08 0.18
CA VAL A 133 -11.04 -4.04 -0.18
C VAL A 133 -10.39 -2.69 -0.47
N LEU A 134 -9.22 -2.44 0.10
CA LEU A 134 -8.46 -1.20 -0.03
C LEU A 134 -6.97 -1.50 0.10
N GLY A 135 -6.17 -0.87 -0.74
CA GLY A 135 -4.73 -1.05 -0.76
C GLY A 135 -3.97 0.24 -0.93
N ILE A 136 -2.71 0.25 -0.47
CA ILE A 136 -1.80 1.39 -0.68
C ILE A 136 -0.65 0.97 -1.61
N GLY A 137 -0.63 1.59 -2.78
CA GLY A 137 0.45 1.46 -3.76
C GLY A 137 1.41 2.64 -3.74
N SER A 138 2.35 2.62 -4.68
CA SER A 138 3.22 3.76 -4.98
C SER A 138 3.40 3.94 -6.48
N ASP A 139 3.58 5.18 -6.92
CA ASP A 139 3.63 5.55 -8.34
C ASP A 139 4.60 6.72 -8.57
N VAL A 140 5.63 6.45 -9.37
CA VAL A 140 6.54 7.45 -9.96
C VAL A 140 6.19 7.65 -11.44
N ALA A 141 5.97 6.54 -12.16
CA ALA A 141 5.82 6.51 -13.61
C ALA A 141 4.65 5.65 -14.10
N GLY A 142 3.71 5.30 -13.22
CA GLY A 142 2.53 4.49 -13.56
C GLY A 142 2.21 3.40 -12.54
N SER A 143 3.02 3.22 -11.50
CA SER A 143 2.98 2.02 -10.67
C SER A 143 1.73 1.82 -9.80
N ILE A 144 0.82 2.80 -9.70
CA ILE A 144 -0.55 2.61 -9.18
C ILE A 144 -1.50 2.39 -10.36
N ARG A 145 -1.41 3.24 -11.37
CA ARG A 145 -2.34 3.30 -12.50
C ARG A 145 -2.28 2.06 -13.42
N LEU A 146 -1.08 1.54 -13.67
CA LEU A 146 -0.85 0.37 -14.52
C LEU A 146 -1.46 -0.91 -13.92
N PRO A 147 -1.15 -1.30 -12.67
CA PRO A 147 -1.80 -2.47 -12.08
C PRO A 147 -3.30 -2.28 -11.86
N SER A 148 -3.77 -1.06 -11.55
CA SER A 148 -5.21 -0.78 -11.53
C SER A 148 -5.86 -1.02 -12.91
N SER A 149 -5.23 -0.53 -13.99
CA SER A 149 -5.73 -0.74 -15.35
C SER A 149 -5.73 -2.21 -15.76
N PHE A 150 -4.63 -2.93 -15.49
CA PHE A 150 -4.47 -4.33 -15.92
C PHE A 150 -5.38 -5.29 -15.15
N CYS A 151 -5.72 -4.98 -13.90
CA CYS A 151 -6.57 -5.80 -13.05
C CYS A 151 -8.02 -5.31 -12.95
N GLY A 152 -8.41 -4.25 -13.68
CA GLY A 152 -9.79 -3.76 -13.72
C GLY A 152 -10.24 -3.04 -12.43
N LEU A 153 -9.36 -2.21 -11.86
CA LEU A 153 -9.57 -1.51 -10.59
C LEU A 153 -9.50 0.01 -10.76
N CYS A 154 -9.87 0.74 -9.70
CA CYS A 154 -9.60 2.15 -9.56
C CYS A 154 -8.27 2.36 -8.81
N GLY A 155 -7.50 3.36 -9.22
CA GLY A 155 -6.26 3.74 -8.54
C GLY A 155 -5.97 5.22 -8.70
N LEU A 156 -5.66 5.88 -7.59
CA LEU A 156 -5.36 7.31 -7.56
C LEU A 156 -3.88 7.52 -7.28
N LYS A 157 -3.20 8.24 -8.17
CA LYS A 157 -1.89 8.83 -7.90
C LYS A 157 -2.08 10.31 -7.54
N PRO A 158 -1.97 10.71 -6.26
CA PRO A 158 -2.09 12.10 -5.85
C PRO A 158 -1.00 13.00 -6.45
N THR A 159 -1.15 14.30 -6.25
CA THR A 159 -0.07 15.28 -6.44
C THR A 159 1.12 14.92 -5.53
N GLY A 160 2.35 15.20 -5.99
CA GLY A 160 3.54 15.03 -5.15
C GLY A 160 3.40 15.79 -3.83
N ASN A 161 3.92 15.20 -2.74
CA ASN A 161 3.81 15.69 -1.36
C ASN A 161 2.38 15.85 -0.83
N ARG A 162 1.34 15.35 -1.51
CA ARG A 162 -0.03 15.38 -0.96
C ARG A 162 -0.21 14.39 0.20
N LEU A 163 0.59 13.33 0.21
CA LEU A 163 0.68 12.35 1.28
C LEU A 163 2.15 12.18 1.66
N SER A 164 2.38 11.86 2.93
CA SER A 164 3.73 11.59 3.43
C SER A 164 4.33 10.35 2.77
N THR A 165 5.63 10.45 2.46
CA THR A 165 6.45 9.33 1.97
C THR A 165 7.57 8.99 2.95
N ILE A 166 7.49 9.46 4.21
CA ILE A 166 8.54 9.23 5.22
C ILE A 166 8.19 8.06 6.17
N PRO A 167 9.21 7.31 6.64
CA PRO A 167 10.54 7.27 6.06
C PRO A 167 10.47 6.74 4.62
N PRO A 168 11.40 7.15 3.73
CA PRO A 168 11.46 6.57 2.41
C PRO A 168 11.61 5.06 2.55
N GLY A 169 10.87 4.31 1.73
CA GLY A 169 10.91 2.85 1.72
C GLY A 169 12.27 2.31 1.22
N CYS A 170 12.23 1.19 0.50
CA CYS A 170 13.41 0.57 -0.09
C CYS A 170 14.01 1.41 -1.24
N SER A 171 14.76 2.47 -0.90
CA SER A 171 15.43 3.35 -1.87
C SER A 171 16.77 3.82 -1.29
N ASP A 172 17.87 3.27 -1.82
CA ASP A 172 19.23 3.76 -1.58
C ASP A 172 19.59 4.95 -2.50
N ARG A 173 18.60 5.62 -3.10
CA ARG A 173 18.84 6.74 -4.03
C ARG A 173 18.52 8.08 -3.34
N PRO A 174 19.52 8.74 -2.74
CA PRO A 174 19.29 10.03 -2.09
C PRO A 174 18.93 11.19 -3.04
N PHE A 175 18.86 10.99 -4.38
CA PHE A 175 18.78 12.11 -5.33
C PHE A 175 18.04 11.78 -6.65
N VAL A 176 16.73 11.50 -6.60
CA VAL A 176 15.86 11.77 -7.78
C VAL A 176 14.92 12.92 -7.41
N LEU A 177 15.50 14.11 -7.19
CA LEU A 177 14.76 15.32 -6.83
C LEU A 177 13.75 15.76 -7.90
N THR A 178 13.88 15.28 -9.14
CA THR A 178 13.07 15.77 -10.27
C THR A 178 11.71 15.06 -10.40
N VAL A 179 11.61 13.79 -10.00
CA VAL A 179 10.36 13.01 -10.07
C VAL A 179 10.21 12.22 -8.77
N THR A 180 9.35 12.70 -7.89
CA THR A 180 9.09 12.07 -6.60
C THR A 180 8.10 10.91 -6.74
N GLY A 181 8.29 9.86 -5.94
CA GLY A 181 7.30 8.79 -5.82
C GLY A 181 6.15 9.24 -4.93
N MET A 182 4.92 8.99 -5.38
CA MET A 182 3.72 9.27 -4.59
C MET A 182 3.15 7.96 -4.05
N LEU A 183 2.66 7.98 -2.81
CA LEU A 183 1.79 6.94 -2.28
C LEU A 183 0.34 7.28 -2.62
N GLY A 184 -0.51 6.26 -2.78
CA GLY A 184 -1.91 6.48 -3.09
C GLY A 184 -2.76 5.22 -2.99
N PRO A 185 -4.09 5.38 -2.87
CA PRO A 185 -4.99 4.26 -2.71
C PRO A 185 -5.29 3.53 -4.02
N MET A 186 -5.58 2.24 -3.89
CA MET A 186 -6.12 1.34 -4.92
C MET A 186 -7.35 0.64 -4.33
N ALA A 187 -8.44 0.55 -5.10
CA ALA A 187 -9.70 -0.05 -4.65
C ALA A 187 -10.56 -0.47 -5.86
N ARG A 188 -11.72 -1.09 -5.61
CA ARG A 188 -12.65 -1.52 -6.66
C ARG A 188 -13.57 -0.41 -7.18
N ASP A 189 -13.68 0.69 -6.44
CA ASP A 189 -14.53 1.83 -6.75
C ASP A 189 -13.86 3.15 -6.32
N VAL A 190 -14.32 4.25 -6.92
CA VAL A 190 -13.76 5.59 -6.70
C VAL A 190 -14.11 6.13 -5.31
N ASP A 191 -15.28 5.77 -4.78
CA ASP A 191 -15.73 6.21 -3.45
C ASP A 191 -14.79 5.70 -2.35
N SER A 192 -14.29 4.47 -2.48
CA SER A 192 -13.28 3.90 -1.58
C SER A 192 -11.94 4.66 -1.67
N LEU A 193 -11.55 5.14 -2.85
CA LEU A 193 -10.37 6.00 -3.01
C LEU A 193 -10.59 7.34 -2.30
N ALA A 194 -11.75 7.97 -2.49
CA ALA A 194 -12.11 9.23 -1.86
C ALA A 194 -12.16 9.10 -0.33
N LEU A 195 -12.77 8.04 0.20
CA LEU A 195 -12.81 7.72 1.62
C LEU A 195 -11.39 7.57 2.20
N CYS A 196 -10.51 6.84 1.51
CA CYS A 196 -9.12 6.69 1.94
C CYS A 196 -8.38 8.03 1.95
N MET A 197 -8.51 8.83 0.89
CA MET A 197 -7.89 10.16 0.83
C MET A 197 -8.41 11.08 1.94
N LYS A 198 -9.72 11.07 2.21
CA LYS A 198 -10.34 11.81 3.31
C LYS A 198 -9.79 11.40 4.67
N ALA A 199 -9.61 10.11 4.90
CA ALA A 199 -9.03 9.58 6.12
C ALA A 199 -7.55 9.98 6.28
N LEU A 200 -6.77 9.93 5.20
CA LEU A 200 -5.34 10.24 5.23
C LEU A 200 -5.04 11.74 5.37
N LEU A 201 -5.86 12.61 4.80
CA LEU A 201 -5.70 14.07 4.87
C LEU A 201 -6.27 14.63 6.19
N CYS A 202 -5.66 14.23 7.30
CA CYS A 202 -6.07 14.59 8.65
C CYS A 202 -4.91 15.19 9.46
N GLN A 203 -5.23 15.71 10.65
CA GLN A 203 -4.26 16.37 11.53
C GLN A 203 -3.08 15.47 11.90
N GLU A 204 -3.30 14.18 12.11
CA GLU A 204 -2.25 13.21 12.45
C GLU A 204 -1.17 13.14 11.35
N MET A 205 -1.56 13.11 10.07
CA MET A 205 -0.63 13.13 8.93
C MET A 205 0.24 14.39 8.96
N PHE A 206 -0.39 15.54 9.15
CA PHE A 206 0.28 16.84 9.12
C PHE A 206 1.19 17.05 10.34
N GLN A 207 0.91 16.40 11.46
CA GLN A 207 1.76 16.42 12.66
C GLN A 207 2.96 15.48 12.55
N LEU A 208 2.73 14.26 12.04
CA LEU A 208 3.80 13.27 11.86
C LEU A 208 4.78 13.64 10.75
N ASP A 209 4.30 14.30 9.70
CA ASP A 209 5.14 14.83 8.63
C ASP A 209 4.80 16.30 8.30
N PRO A 210 5.45 17.26 8.98
CA PRO A 210 5.25 18.68 8.74
C PRO A 210 5.70 19.16 7.34
N THR A 211 6.34 18.30 6.53
CA THR A 211 6.72 18.64 5.14
C THR A 211 5.56 18.45 4.16
N VAL A 212 4.51 17.72 4.57
CA VAL A 212 3.25 17.62 3.82
C VAL A 212 2.44 18.91 4.02
N PRO A 213 2.03 19.61 2.95
CA PRO A 213 1.16 20.77 3.08
C PRO A 213 -0.17 20.38 3.77
N PRO A 214 -0.60 21.10 4.82
CA PRO A 214 -1.79 20.74 5.60
C PRO A 214 -3.09 21.14 4.87
N ILE A 215 -3.32 20.52 3.71
CA ILE A 215 -4.48 20.76 2.85
C ILE A 215 -5.48 19.63 3.09
N PRO A 216 -6.59 19.88 3.81
CA PRO A 216 -7.59 18.85 4.09
C PRO A 216 -8.26 18.35 2.81
N PHE A 217 -9.00 17.25 2.93
CA PHE A 217 -9.89 16.80 1.87
C PHE A 217 -11.07 17.77 1.72
N ASP A 218 -11.31 18.25 0.51
CA ASP A 218 -12.45 19.13 0.21
C ASP A 218 -13.63 18.26 -0.22
N GLU A 219 -14.73 18.30 0.53
CA GLU A 219 -15.95 17.51 0.25
C GLU A 219 -16.89 18.20 -0.74
N GLN A 220 -16.65 19.46 -1.09
CA GLN A 220 -17.54 20.26 -1.95
C GLN A 220 -17.16 20.17 -3.44
N VAL A 221 -16.01 19.57 -3.76
CA VAL A 221 -15.45 19.44 -5.11
C VAL A 221 -15.33 17.96 -5.46
#